data_AF-D3YZ29-F1
#
_entry.id   AF-D3YZ29-F1
#
_cell.length_a   1.000
_cell.length_b   1.000
_cell.length_c   1.000
_cell.angle_alpha   90.00
_cell.angle_beta   90.00
_cell.angle_gamma   90.00
#
_symmetry.space_group_name_H-M   'P 1'
#
loop_
_entity.id
_entity.type
_entity.pdbx_description
1 polymer ?
#
loop_
_entity_poly.entity_id
_entity_poly.type
_entity_poly.pdbx_seq_one_letter_code
_entity_poly.pdbx_strand_id
1 'polypeptide(L)'
;MELAHAIRLFLEYTDSSYEEKRYTMGDAPDYDQSQWLNEKFKLGLDFPNLPYLIDGSHKITQSNAILRYLGRKHNLCGETEEERIRVDILENQLMDNRMVLARLCYNADFEKLKPGYLE
;
A
#
# COMPACT_ATOMS: atom_id res chain seq x y z
N MET A 1 -0.80 5.90 -8.85
CA MET A 1 -1.54 6.00 -7.58
C MET A 1 -0.74 5.27 -6.51
N GLU A 2 -0.42 5.92 -5.40
CA GLU A 2 0.57 5.42 -4.43
C GLU A 2 -0.08 4.60 -3.29
N LEU A 3 0.43 3.39 -3.03
CA LEU A 3 -0.06 2.48 -1.98
C LEU A 3 0.63 2.67 -0.62
N ALA A 4 1.76 3.38 -0.58
CA ALA A 4 2.55 3.57 0.64
C ALA A 4 2.09 4.76 1.49
N HIS A 5 1.21 5.63 0.97
CA HIS A 5 0.88 6.90 1.62
C HIS A 5 0.29 6.71 3.03
N ALA A 6 -0.69 5.80 3.18
CA ALA A 6 -1.29 5.51 4.48
C ALA A 6 -0.26 4.90 5.46
N ILE A 7 0.68 4.08 4.97
CA ILE A 7 1.74 3.48 5.81
C ILE A 7 2.68 4.55 6.34
N ARG A 8 3.12 5.50 5.50
CA ARG A 8 3.98 6.61 5.95
C ARG A 8 3.29 7.46 7.01
N LEU A 9 2.05 7.87 6.75
CA LEU A 9 1.26 8.63 7.74
C LEU A 9 1.11 7.86 9.06
N PHE A 10 0.94 6.54 9.00
CA PHE A 10 0.80 5.70 10.19
C PHE A 10 2.12 5.56 10.96
N LEU A 11 3.25 5.42 10.27
CA LEU A 11 4.58 5.39 10.88
C LEU A 11 4.90 6.73 11.56
N GLU A 12 4.64 7.85 10.90
CA GLU A 12 4.78 9.19 11.49
C GLU A 12 3.86 9.37 12.71
N TYR A 13 2.58 8.99 12.60
CA TYR A 13 1.63 9.12 13.71
C TYR A 13 2.03 8.32 14.95
N THR A 14 2.64 7.16 14.75
CA THR A 14 3.08 6.27 15.84
C THR A 14 4.49 6.59 16.35
N ASP A 15 5.12 7.66 15.84
CA ASP A 15 6.50 8.04 16.14
C ASP A 15 7.48 6.87 15.93
N SER A 16 7.19 6.05 14.91
CA SER A 16 8.02 4.88 14.58
C SER A 16 9.36 5.35 14.00
N SER A 17 10.47 4.74 14.44
CA SER A 17 11.76 4.91 13.75
C SER A 17 11.76 4.06 12.49
N TYR A 18 11.86 4.69 11.32
CA TYR A 18 11.89 4.01 10.02
C TYR A 18 12.76 4.76 9.02
N GLU A 19 13.18 4.06 7.98
CA GLU A 19 13.87 4.62 6.81
C GLU A 19 13.12 4.21 5.54
N GLU A 20 13.16 5.06 4.52
CA GLU A 20 12.50 4.78 3.25
C GLU A 20 13.49 4.35 2.16
N LYS A 21 13.29 3.15 1.61
CA LYS A 21 13.85 2.78 0.30
C LYS A 21 12.88 3.18 -0.81
N ARG A 22 13.14 4.31 -1.46
CA ARG A 22 12.36 4.77 -2.62
C ARG A 22 13.00 4.28 -3.92
N TYR A 23 12.26 3.46 -4.66
CA TYR A 23 12.63 3.03 -6.00
C TYR A 23 12.16 4.05 -7.03
N THR A 24 13.06 4.53 -7.87
CA THR A 24 12.72 5.42 -8.98
C THR A 24 12.38 4.59 -10.21
N MET A 25 11.23 4.90 -10.82
CA MET A 25 10.89 4.43 -12.17
C MET A 25 11.53 5.39 -13.17
N GLY A 26 12.19 4.86 -14.19
CA GLY A 26 12.79 5.66 -15.26
C GLY A 26 11.75 6.45 -16.06
N ASP A 27 12.24 7.37 -16.89
CA ASP A 27 11.39 8.22 -17.72
C ASP A 27 10.72 7.44 -18.86
N ALA A 28 9.71 8.07 -19.45
CA ALA A 28 9.05 7.56 -20.65
C ALA A 28 10.00 7.55 -21.86
N PRO A 29 9.82 6.61 -22.81
CA PRO A 29 8.77 5.58 -22.85
C PRO A 29 9.17 4.28 -22.13
N ASP A 30 10.42 4.16 -21.70
CA ASP A 30 11.00 2.90 -21.25
C ASP A 30 10.53 2.51 -19.84
N TYR A 31 10.23 3.50 -18.99
CA TYR A 31 9.75 3.31 -17.61
C TYR A 31 10.59 2.30 -16.82
N ASP A 32 11.93 2.40 -16.92
CA ASP A 32 12.86 1.42 -16.35
C ASP A 32 12.58 1.15 -14.86
N GLN A 33 12.50 -0.12 -14.50
CA GLN A 33 12.25 -0.59 -13.13
C GLN A 33 13.44 -1.34 -12.55
N SER A 34 14.61 -1.27 -13.20
CA SER A 34 15.80 -2.04 -12.83
C SER A 34 16.19 -1.88 -11.36
N GLN A 35 16.04 -0.67 -10.79
CA GLN A 35 16.32 -0.43 -9.37
C GLN A 35 15.58 -1.42 -8.46
N TRP A 36 14.28 -1.64 -8.71
CA TRP A 36 13.48 -2.60 -7.94
C TRP A 36 13.77 -4.04 -8.37
N LEU A 37 13.74 -4.32 -9.68
CA LEU A 37 13.84 -5.68 -10.21
C LEU A 37 15.18 -6.35 -9.85
N ASN A 38 16.26 -5.56 -9.72
CA ASN A 38 17.59 -6.06 -9.36
C ASN A 38 17.69 -6.55 -7.90
N GLU A 39 16.81 -6.12 -7.01
CA GLU A 39 16.81 -6.52 -5.59
C GLU A 39 15.55 -7.26 -5.14
N LYS A 40 14.47 -7.23 -5.94
CA LYS A 40 13.16 -7.85 -5.65
C LYS A 40 13.25 -9.22 -4.97
N PHE A 41 14.08 -10.13 -5.49
CA PHE A 41 14.21 -11.50 -5.00
C PHE A 41 15.35 -11.72 -4.00
N LYS A 42 16.07 -10.66 -3.61
CA LYS A 42 17.23 -10.70 -2.70
C LYS A 42 16.88 -10.28 -1.27
N LEU A 43 15.69 -9.73 -1.06
CA LEU A 43 15.23 -9.23 0.24
C LEU A 43 14.69 -10.35 1.16
N GLY A 44 14.44 -11.54 0.62
CA GLY A 44 13.85 -12.67 1.34
C GLY A 44 12.40 -12.44 1.75
N LEU A 45 11.63 -11.76 0.89
CA LEU A 45 10.18 -11.61 1.02
C LEU A 45 9.51 -12.90 0.50
N ASP A 46 8.49 -13.40 1.20
CA ASP A 46 7.75 -14.60 0.75
C ASP A 46 7.04 -14.37 -0.59
N PHE A 47 6.43 -13.19 -0.74
CA PHE A 47 5.76 -12.76 -1.96
C PHE A 47 6.28 -11.39 -2.41
N PRO A 48 7.43 -11.32 -3.11
CA PRO A 48 8.11 -10.05 -3.41
C PRO A 48 7.22 -9.03 -4.14
N ASN A 49 6.91 -7.92 -3.46
CA ASN A 49 6.04 -6.87 -3.96
C ASN A 49 6.34 -5.52 -3.29
N LEU A 50 5.82 -4.42 -3.86
CA LEU A 50 5.82 -3.09 -3.26
C LEU A 50 4.38 -2.70 -2.85
N PRO A 51 4.18 -2.06 -1.69
CA PRO A 51 5.17 -1.78 -0.65
C PRO A 51 5.57 -3.03 0.14
N TYR A 52 6.75 -2.97 0.78
CA TYR A 52 7.20 -3.92 1.79
C TYR A 52 7.63 -3.18 3.07
N LEU A 53 7.60 -3.87 4.21
CA LEU A 53 8.16 -3.44 5.49
C LEU A 53 9.11 -4.52 6.00
N ILE A 54 10.29 -4.10 6.49
CA ILE A 54 11.25 -4.98 7.17
C ILE A 54 11.44 -4.46 8.59
N ASP A 55 11.00 -5.22 9.59
CA ASP A 55 11.19 -4.93 11.02
C ASP A 55 11.90 -6.13 11.68
N GLY A 56 13.22 -6.06 11.80
CA GLY A 56 14.06 -7.16 12.28
C GLY A 56 13.91 -8.42 11.41
N SER A 57 13.38 -9.50 12.00
CA SER A 57 13.10 -10.75 11.28
C SER A 57 11.78 -10.74 10.51
N HIS A 58 10.91 -9.76 10.75
CA HIS A 58 9.62 -9.66 10.07
C HIS A 58 9.77 -8.99 8.72
N LYS A 59 9.35 -9.69 7.66
CA LYS A 59 9.41 -9.21 6.27
C LYS A 59 8.02 -9.30 5.66
N ILE A 60 7.37 -8.17 5.50
CA ILE A 60 5.93 -8.09 5.25
C ILE A 60 5.69 -7.39 3.92
N THR A 61 4.85 -8.00 3.08
CA THR A 61 4.31 -7.40 1.86
C THR A 61 2.79 -7.28 1.96
N GLN A 62 2.15 -6.58 1.02
CA GLN A 62 0.73 -6.18 1.04
C GLN A 62 0.45 -5.03 2.00
N SER A 63 -0.07 -3.91 1.48
CA SER A 63 -0.24 -2.66 2.23
C SER A 63 -1.14 -2.83 3.46
N ASN A 64 -2.23 -3.57 3.33
CA ASN A 64 -3.17 -3.83 4.44
C ASN A 64 -2.53 -4.71 5.52
N ALA A 65 -1.72 -5.70 5.14
CA ALA A 65 -1.00 -6.53 6.10
C ALA A 65 0.06 -5.72 6.88
N ILE A 66 0.76 -4.81 6.21
CA ILE A 66 1.69 -3.86 6.84
C ILE A 66 0.95 -2.94 7.83
N LEU A 67 -0.16 -2.34 7.42
CA LEU A 67 -0.97 -1.47 8.29
C LEU A 67 -1.49 -2.23 9.51
N ARG A 68 -2.01 -3.45 9.34
CA ARG A 68 -2.48 -4.28 10.46
C ARG A 68 -1.33 -4.72 11.37
N TYR A 69 -0.15 -4.99 10.84
CA TYR A 69 1.04 -5.29 11.64
C TYR A 69 1.42 -4.13 12.56
N LEU A 70 1.53 -2.93 11.99
CA LEU A 70 1.79 -1.72 12.76
C LEU A 70 0.64 -1.45 13.74
N GLY A 71 -0.61 -1.59 13.31
CA GLY A 71 -1.78 -1.41 14.17
C GLY A 71 -1.76 -2.32 15.40
N ARG A 72 -1.39 -3.59 15.26
CA ARG A 72 -1.23 -4.51 16.40
C ARG A 72 -0.13 -4.09 17.37
N LYS A 73 0.97 -3.52 16.87
CA LYS A 73 2.10 -3.05 17.70
C LYS A 73 1.71 -1.87 18.60
N HIS A 74 0.68 -1.10 18.21
CA HIS A 74 0.23 0.11 18.91
C HIS A 74 -1.22 0.03 19.42
N ASN A 75 -1.85 -1.15 19.42
CA ASN A 75 -3.26 -1.34 19.82
C ASN A 75 -4.27 -0.48 19.01
N LEU A 76 -4.07 -0.37 17.70
CA LEU A 76 -4.88 0.44 16.77
C LEU A 76 -5.65 -0.44 15.76
N CYS A 77 -6.20 -1.57 16.20
CA CYS A 77 -6.94 -2.53 15.36
C CYS A 77 -8.40 -2.76 15.79
N GLY A 78 -8.98 -1.85 16.58
CA GLY A 78 -10.24 -2.07 17.28
C GLY A 78 -10.04 -2.95 18.52
N GLU A 79 -10.74 -2.61 19.61
CA GLU A 79 -10.66 -3.31 20.89
C GLU A 79 -11.82 -4.28 21.04
N THR A 80 -13.04 -3.83 20.75
CA THR A 80 -14.26 -4.66 20.79
C THR A 80 -14.50 -5.40 19.47
N GLU A 81 -15.37 -6.40 19.50
CA GLU A 81 -15.75 -7.14 18.29
C GLU A 81 -16.45 -6.23 17.27
N GLU A 82 -17.30 -5.32 17.73
CA GLU A 82 -17.99 -4.35 16.88
C GLU A 82 -17.00 -3.41 16.17
N GLU A 83 -15.94 -2.99 16.87
CA GLU A 83 -14.88 -2.16 16.27
C GLU A 83 -14.07 -2.96 15.25
N ARG A 84 -13.74 -4.23 15.53
CA ARG A 84 -13.03 -5.11 14.60
C ARG A 84 -13.83 -5.33 13.32
N ILE A 85 -15.13 -5.61 13.46
CA ILE A 85 -16.05 -5.73 12.31
C ILE A 85 -16.03 -4.46 11.46
N ARG A 86 -16.07 -3.28 12.09
CA ARG A 86 -16.01 -2.00 11.37
C ARG A 86 -14.68 -1.79 10.66
N VAL A 87 -13.55 -2.13 11.29
CA VAL A 87 -12.21 -2.07 10.68
C VAL A 87 -12.15 -2.97 9.46
N ASP A 88 -12.63 -4.21 9.56
CA ASP A 88 -12.57 -5.19 8.49
C ASP A 88 -13.44 -4.80 7.29
N ILE A 89 -14.67 -4.34 7.53
CA ILE A 89 -15.57 -3.85 6.47
C ILE A 89 -14.93 -2.63 5.78
N LEU A 90 -14.46 -1.66 6.55
CA LEU A 90 -13.96 -0.41 5.99
C LEU A 90 -12.64 -0.61 5.23
N GLU A 91 -11.74 -1.46 5.72
CA GLU A 91 -10.49 -1.80 5.03
C GLU A 91 -10.77 -2.33 3.61
N ASN A 92 -11.70 -3.28 3.49
CA ASN A 92 -12.04 -3.88 2.20
C ASN A 92 -12.78 -2.89 1.29
N GLN A 93 -13.77 -2.17 1.82
CA GLN A 93 -14.52 -1.19 1.04
C GLN A 93 -13.63 -0.06 0.49
N LEU A 94 -12.67 0.42 1.28
CA LEU A 94 -11.71 1.44 0.84
C LEU A 94 -10.76 0.91 -0.23
N MET A 95 -10.38 -0.38 -0.17
CA MET A 95 -9.58 -1.01 -1.21
C MET A 95 -10.37 -1.10 -2.53
N ASP A 96 -11.63 -1.52 -2.48
CA ASP A 96 -12.49 -1.59 -3.66
C ASP A 96 -12.63 -0.22 -4.32
N ASN A 97 -12.98 0.81 -3.53
CA ASN A 97 -13.11 2.19 -4.03
C ASN A 97 -11.79 2.70 -4.65
N ARG A 98 -10.67 2.46 -3.97
CA ARG A 98 -9.33 2.81 -4.46
C ARG A 98 -9.05 2.14 -5.80
N MET A 99 -9.36 0.85 -5.94
CA MET A 99 -9.09 0.10 -7.17
C MET A 99 -9.96 0.57 -8.33
N VAL A 100 -11.20 1.00 -8.10
CA VAL A 100 -12.04 1.63 -9.13
C VAL A 100 -11.37 2.90 -9.66
N LEU A 101 -10.95 3.80 -8.79
CA LEU A 101 -10.26 5.03 -9.19
C LEU A 101 -8.93 4.74 -9.92
N ALA A 102 -8.15 3.78 -9.44
CA ALA A 102 -6.90 3.37 -10.07
C ALA A 102 -7.13 2.95 -11.53
N ARG A 103 -8.11 2.07 -11.74
CA ARG A 103 -8.43 1.53 -13.06
C ARG A 103 -8.87 2.64 -14.00
N LEU A 104 -9.66 3.59 -13.52
CA LEU A 104 -10.04 4.76 -14.30
C LEU A 104 -8.81 5.57 -14.71
N CYS A 105 -7.98 6.00 -13.75
CA CYS A 105 -6.83 6.88 -14.00
C CYS A 105 -5.75 6.29 -14.91
N TYR A 106 -5.61 4.96 -14.95
CA TYR A 106 -4.66 4.27 -15.83
C TYR A 106 -5.29 3.77 -17.13
N ASN A 107 -6.57 4.04 -17.39
CA ASN A 107 -7.23 3.65 -18.62
C ASN A 107 -6.90 4.65 -19.75
N ALA A 108 -6.59 4.14 -20.94
CA ALA A 108 -6.41 4.98 -22.13
C ALA A 108 -7.68 5.77 -22.50
N ASP A 109 -8.86 5.23 -22.17
CA ASP A 109 -10.16 5.87 -22.38
C ASP A 109 -10.59 6.76 -21.20
N PHE A 110 -9.64 7.23 -20.36
CA PHE A 110 -9.91 8.00 -19.13
C PHE A 110 -10.97 9.10 -19.32
N GLU A 111 -10.79 9.98 -20.30
CA GLU A 111 -11.70 11.12 -20.54
C GLU A 111 -13.13 10.67 -20.87
N LYS A 112 -13.30 9.53 -21.52
CA LYS A 112 -14.62 8.96 -21.86
C LYS A 112 -15.27 8.31 -20.64
N LEU A 113 -14.49 7.66 -19.78
CA LEU A 113 -14.99 6.90 -18.63
C LEU A 113 -15.22 7.78 -17.40
N LYS A 114 -14.50 8.90 -17.28
CA LYS A 114 -14.53 9.80 -16.11
C LYS A 114 -15.94 10.29 -15.73
N PRO A 115 -16.83 10.70 -16.65
CA PRO A 115 -18.17 11.15 -16.27
C PRO A 115 -18.94 10.11 -15.45
N GLY A 116 -18.92 8.84 -15.87
CA GLY A 116 -19.63 7.76 -15.19
C GLY A 116 -19.04 7.34 -13.83
N TYR A 117 -17.86 7.86 -13.46
CA TYR A 117 -17.31 7.69 -12.10
C TYR A 117 -17.71 8.83 -11.16
N LEU A 118 -18.08 10.00 -11.69
CA LEU A 118 -18.45 11.18 -10.89
C LEU A 118 -19.96 11.23 -10.58
N GLU A 119 -20.76 10.40 -11.24
CA GLU A 119 -22.18 10.17 -10.97
C GLU A 119 -22.38 9.19 -9.81
#